data_AF-A0A7S0S2H0-F1
#
_entry.id   AF-A0A7S0S2H0-F1
#
_cell.length_a   1.000
_cell.length_b   1.000
_cell.length_c   1.000
_cell.angle_alpha   90.00
_cell.angle_beta   90.00
_cell.angle_gamma   90.00
#
_symmetry.space_group_name_H-M   'P 1'
#
loop_
_entity.id
_entity.type
_entity.pdbx_description
1 polymer ?
#
loop_
_entity_poly.entity_id
_entity_poly.type
_entity_poly.pdbx_seq_one_letter_code
_entity_poly.pdbx_strand_id
1 'polypeptide(L)'
;RLWHYKYFILLNSSTKGPFYPAYMPPAWHWTHAYLARFHGGAPDVHAVSSSLVCLPGVDAGGPGPRLESWALALDALALSVLLQAGALDVRKCKMCTGSGGIVVNGEYGLSTALLAANANFATLM
;
A
#
# COMPACT_ATOMS: atom_id res chain seq x y z
N ARG A 1 -0.94 -19.34 -8.93
CA ARG A 1 -1.60 -18.68 -10.09
C ARG A 1 -1.84 -17.19 -9.80
N LEU A 2 -0.83 -16.44 -9.35
CA LEU A 2 -0.98 -14.99 -9.08
C LEU A 2 -1.12 -14.18 -10.38
N TRP A 3 -0.55 -14.70 -11.47
CA TRP A 3 -0.58 -14.12 -12.82
C TRP A 3 -1.97 -14.02 -13.46
N HIS A 4 -3.02 -14.54 -12.81
CA HIS A 4 -4.40 -14.41 -13.30
C HIS A 4 -5.09 -13.14 -12.79
N TYR A 5 -4.49 -12.43 -11.83
CA TYR A 5 -5.06 -11.23 -11.24
C TYR A 5 -4.31 -9.99 -11.73
N LYS A 6 -5.06 -8.95 -12.12
CA LYS A 6 -4.50 -7.65 -12.52
C LYS A 6 -4.15 -6.77 -11.32
N TYR A 7 -4.98 -6.87 -10.27
CA TYR A 7 -4.84 -6.08 -9.06
C TYR A 7 -4.88 -6.98 -7.82
N PHE A 8 -4.13 -6.59 -6.80
CA PHE A 8 -3.99 -7.28 -5.53
C PHE A 8 -4.40 -6.34 -4.42
N ILE A 9 -5.30 -6.81 -3.56
CA ILE A 9 -5.81 -6.03 -2.43
C ILE A 9 -5.27 -6.66 -1.15
N LEU A 10 -4.46 -5.91 -0.42
CA LEU A 10 -3.93 -6.27 0.89
C LEU A 10 -4.74 -5.55 1.97
N LEU A 11 -5.05 -6.28 3.03
CA LEU A 11 -5.79 -5.78 4.17
C LEU A 11 -4.99 -6.06 5.44
N ASN A 12 -4.91 -5.07 6.32
CA ASN A 12 -4.49 -5.31 7.69
C ASN A 12 -5.47 -6.30 8.35
N SER A 13 -4.95 -7.32 9.03
CA SER A 13 -5.76 -8.38 9.63
C SER A 13 -6.72 -7.89 10.73
N SER A 14 -6.48 -6.69 11.27
CA SER A 14 -7.33 -6.07 12.29
C SER A 14 -8.38 -5.11 11.74
N THR A 15 -8.43 -4.91 10.41
CA THR A 15 -9.45 -4.08 9.76
C THR A 15 -10.84 -4.66 10.00
N LYS A 16 -11.75 -3.83 10.51
CA LYS A 16 -13.19 -4.12 10.58
C LYS A 16 -13.92 -3.26 9.55
N GLY A 17 -14.59 -3.91 8.61
CA GLY A 17 -15.25 -3.26 7.49
C GLY A 17 -14.72 -3.76 6.14
N PRO A 18 -14.98 -3.03 5.04
CA PRO A 18 -15.57 -1.69 5.01
C PRO A 18 -17.07 -1.67 5.34
N PHE A 19 -17.50 -0.61 6.02
CA PHE A 19 -18.91 -0.36 6.29
C PHE A 19 -19.53 0.36 5.11
N TYR A 20 -20.67 -0.14 4.64
CA TYR A 20 -21.30 0.33 3.42
C TYR A 20 -22.48 1.24 3.73
N PRO A 21 -22.43 2.54 3.40
CA PRO A 21 -23.55 3.43 3.61
C PRO A 21 -24.73 3.04 2.72
N ALA A 22 -25.96 3.17 3.24
CA ALA A 22 -27.18 2.80 2.52
C ALA A 22 -27.42 3.58 1.22
N TYR A 23 -26.74 4.72 1.04
CA TYR A 23 -26.85 5.55 -0.17
C TYR A 23 -25.97 5.09 -1.33
N MET A 24 -25.10 4.10 -1.14
CA MET A 24 -24.22 3.64 -2.22
C MET A 24 -24.98 2.72 -3.21
N PRO A 25 -24.68 2.80 -4.52
CA PRO A 25 -25.39 2.00 -5.53
C PRO A 25 -25.22 0.49 -5.31
N PRO A 26 -26.24 -0.35 -5.52
CA PRO A 26 -26.15 -1.81 -5.27
C PRO A 26 -24.99 -2.53 -5.97
N ALA A 27 -24.53 -2.03 -7.11
CA ALA A 27 -23.45 -2.61 -7.90
C ALA A 27 -22.04 -2.12 -7.48
N TRP A 28 -21.93 -1.17 -6.54
CA TRP A 28 -20.65 -0.61 -6.17
C TRP A 28 -19.97 -1.49 -5.11
N HIS A 29 -18.73 -1.86 -5.36
CA HIS A 29 -17.87 -2.57 -4.43
C HIS A 29 -16.78 -1.63 -3.91
N TRP A 30 -16.39 -1.77 -2.63
CA TRP A 30 -15.44 -0.86 -1.98
C TRP A 30 -14.08 -0.76 -2.66
N THR A 31 -13.64 -1.83 -3.32
CA THR A 31 -12.39 -1.83 -4.08
C THR A 31 -12.46 -0.91 -5.29
N HIS A 32 -13.65 -0.58 -5.81
CA HIS A 32 -13.79 0.37 -6.92
C HIS A 32 -13.16 1.72 -6.61
N ALA A 33 -13.21 2.19 -5.35
CA ALA A 33 -12.54 3.42 -4.95
C ALA A 33 -11.03 3.39 -5.23
N TYR A 34 -10.39 2.25 -4.94
CA TYR A 34 -8.95 2.05 -5.20
C TYR A 34 -8.67 1.87 -6.68
N LEU A 35 -9.44 1.01 -7.35
CA LEU A 35 -9.21 0.68 -8.76
C LEU A 35 -9.43 1.89 -9.68
N ALA A 36 -10.33 2.81 -9.33
CA ALA A 36 -10.53 4.05 -10.06
C ALA A 36 -9.27 4.93 -10.10
N ARG A 37 -8.37 4.83 -9.10
CA ARG A 37 -7.13 5.63 -9.05
C ARG A 37 -6.01 5.08 -9.92
N PHE A 38 -6.09 3.82 -10.38
CA PHE A 38 -5.17 3.27 -11.38
C PHE A 38 -5.45 3.80 -12.79
N HIS A 39 -6.61 4.42 -13.01
CA HIS A 39 -7.06 4.90 -14.32
C HIS A 39 -7.28 6.41 -14.24
N GLY A 40 -6.33 7.23 -14.72
CA GLY A 40 -6.49 8.68 -14.61
C GLY A 40 -5.48 9.61 -15.29
N GLY A 41 -4.36 9.11 -15.80
CA GLY A 41 -3.35 9.91 -16.49
C GLY A 41 -2.00 9.93 -15.76
N ALA A 42 -1.01 10.56 -16.40
CA ALA A 42 0.35 10.61 -15.88
C ALA A 42 0.44 11.44 -14.57
N PRO A 43 1.26 10.99 -13.60
CA PRO A 43 2.09 9.80 -13.65
C PRO A 43 1.31 8.50 -13.39
N ASP A 44 1.78 7.39 -13.97
CA ASP A 44 1.17 6.06 -13.76
C ASP A 44 1.24 5.66 -12.28
N VAL A 45 0.06 5.32 -11.73
CA VAL A 45 -0.13 4.90 -10.34
C VAL A 45 -0.11 3.37 -10.27
N HIS A 46 0.80 2.82 -9.46
CA HIS A 46 0.98 1.37 -9.30
C HIS A 46 0.52 0.85 -7.93
N ALA A 47 0.33 1.74 -6.96
CA ALA A 47 -0.24 1.40 -5.66
C ALA A 47 -1.21 2.48 -5.16
N VAL A 48 -2.25 2.08 -4.45
CA VAL A 48 -3.26 2.98 -3.88
C VAL A 48 -3.57 2.56 -2.45
N SER A 49 -3.33 3.45 -1.49
CA SER A 49 -3.60 3.24 -0.06
C SER A 49 -4.87 3.98 0.39
N SER A 50 -5.46 3.64 1.54
CA SER A 50 -6.54 4.47 2.10
C SER A 50 -6.02 5.82 2.62
N SER A 51 -4.75 5.89 3.03
CA SER A 51 -4.14 7.07 3.66
C SER A 51 -2.63 7.13 3.42
N LEU A 52 -2.08 8.34 3.56
CA LEU A 52 -0.66 8.65 3.45
C LEU A 52 -0.23 9.59 4.58
N VAL A 53 1.00 9.42 5.07
CA VAL A 53 1.67 10.32 5.99
C VAL A 53 3.01 10.76 5.43
N CYS A 54 3.52 11.93 5.82
CA CYS A 54 4.89 12.35 5.51
C CYS A 54 5.73 12.29 6.78
N LEU A 55 6.76 11.45 6.79
CA LEU A 55 7.65 11.33 7.93
C LEU A 55 8.62 12.50 8.03
N PRO A 56 8.93 12.97 9.26
CA PRO A 56 9.93 14.00 9.49
C PRO A 56 11.36 13.45 9.29
N GLY A 57 12.35 14.35 9.21
CA GLY A 57 13.76 13.98 8.98
C GLY A 57 14.42 13.13 10.08
N VAL A 58 13.81 13.03 11.26
CA VAL A 58 14.36 12.28 12.41
C VAL A 58 13.78 10.86 12.56
N ASP A 59 12.84 10.47 11.70
CA ASP A 59 12.19 9.16 11.80
C ASP A 59 13.10 8.03 11.28
N ALA A 60 13.01 6.84 11.90
CA ALA A 60 13.76 5.66 11.48
C ALA A 60 13.40 5.18 10.05
N GLY A 61 12.20 5.51 9.57
CA GLY A 61 11.78 5.28 8.18
C GLY A 61 12.40 6.25 7.17
N GLY A 62 13.11 7.28 7.61
CA GLY A 62 13.63 8.35 6.75
C GLY A 62 12.53 9.30 6.25
N PRO A 63 12.89 10.53 5.83
CA PRO A 63 11.92 11.56 5.47
C PRO A 63 11.12 11.19 4.23
N GLY A 64 9.90 11.71 4.15
CA GLY A 64 9.06 11.67 2.95
C GLY A 64 7.80 10.83 3.09
N PRO A 65 7.08 10.61 1.97
CA PRO A 65 5.76 10.01 1.99
C PRO A 65 5.79 8.51 2.33
N ARG A 66 4.86 8.07 3.17
CA ARG A 66 4.62 6.68 3.56
C ARG A 66 3.15 6.31 3.39
N LEU A 67 2.94 5.17 2.75
CA LEU A 67 1.66 4.48 2.72
C LEU A 67 1.44 3.89 4.12
N GLU A 68 0.56 4.50 4.88
CA GLU A 68 0.20 4.06 6.23
C GLU A 68 -1.30 3.82 6.24
N SER A 69 -1.73 2.55 6.20
CA SER A 69 -3.14 2.24 6.02
C SER A 69 -3.53 0.82 6.37
N TRP A 70 -4.84 0.63 6.44
CA TRP A 70 -5.55 -0.60 6.72
C TRP A 70 -5.84 -1.41 5.45
N ALA A 71 -5.78 -0.76 4.28
CA ALA A 71 -6.00 -1.38 2.98
C ALA A 71 -5.09 -0.77 1.92
N LEU A 72 -4.55 -1.64 1.05
CA LEU A 72 -3.64 -1.28 -0.03
C LEU A 72 -4.00 -2.05 -1.28
N ALA A 73 -4.15 -1.35 -2.40
CA ALA A 73 -4.29 -1.93 -3.72
C ALA A 73 -2.96 -1.80 -4.48
N LEU A 74 -2.58 -2.87 -5.19
CA LEU A 74 -1.35 -2.97 -5.98
C LEU A 74 -1.70 -3.49 -7.38
N ASP A 75 -0.96 -3.07 -8.39
CA ASP A 75 -0.88 -3.81 -9.65
C ASP A 75 0.23 -4.87 -9.62
N ALA A 76 0.42 -5.55 -10.74
CA ALA A 76 1.45 -6.58 -10.86
C ALA A 76 2.89 -6.03 -10.72
N LEU A 77 3.16 -4.81 -11.18
CA LEU A 77 4.48 -4.19 -11.09
C LEU A 77 4.79 -3.87 -9.63
N ALA A 78 3.91 -3.15 -8.94
CA ALA A 78 4.08 -2.82 -7.53
C ALA A 78 4.21 -4.08 -6.67
N LEU A 79 3.36 -5.10 -6.88
CA LEU A 79 3.48 -6.37 -6.15
C LEU A 79 4.87 -7.00 -6.35
N SER A 80 5.38 -7.01 -7.58
CA SER A 80 6.69 -7.59 -7.88
C SER A 80 7.83 -6.84 -7.18
N VAL A 81 7.79 -5.50 -7.17
CA VAL A 81 8.78 -4.64 -6.50
C VAL A 81 8.77 -4.91 -5.00
N LEU A 82 7.59 -4.98 -4.39
CA LEU A 82 7.44 -5.20 -2.95
C LEU A 82 7.90 -6.59 -2.50
N LEU A 83 7.65 -7.62 -3.31
CA LEU A 83 8.15 -8.97 -3.05
C LEU A 83 9.69 -9.03 -3.16
N GLN A 84 10.27 -8.41 -4.19
CA GLN A 84 11.72 -8.38 -4.37
C GLN A 84 12.44 -7.59 -3.26
N ALA A 85 11.83 -6.50 -2.80
CA ALA A 85 12.34 -5.71 -1.69
C ALA A 85 12.13 -6.36 -0.31
N GLY A 86 11.42 -7.49 -0.24
CA GLY A 86 11.06 -8.15 1.02
C GLY A 86 10.08 -7.35 1.88
N ALA A 87 9.43 -6.30 1.37
CA ALA A 87 8.51 -5.47 2.14
C ALA A 87 7.31 -6.28 2.67
N LEU A 88 6.94 -7.36 1.98
CA LEU A 88 5.86 -8.27 2.38
C LEU A 88 6.32 -9.50 3.18
N ASP A 89 7.60 -9.56 3.58
CA ASP A 89 8.13 -10.66 4.38
C ASP A 89 7.48 -10.71 5.77
N VAL A 90 7.23 -11.92 6.24
CA VAL A 90 6.71 -12.16 7.59
C VAL A 90 7.75 -11.75 8.62
N ARG A 91 7.38 -10.78 9.46
CA ARG A 91 8.20 -10.26 10.55
C ARG A 91 7.49 -10.45 11.88
N LYS A 92 8.28 -10.70 12.93
CA LYS A 92 7.77 -10.99 14.28
C LYS A 92 7.98 -9.87 15.28
N CYS A 93 8.76 -8.85 14.93
CA CYS A 93 9.09 -7.76 15.83
C CYS A 93 8.58 -6.42 15.31
N LYS A 94 7.81 -5.69 16.11
CA LYS A 94 7.21 -4.42 15.68
C LYS A 94 8.25 -3.32 15.43
N MET A 95 9.14 -3.10 16.41
CA MET A 95 10.04 -1.94 16.46
C MET A 95 11.54 -2.33 16.43
N CYS A 96 11.89 -3.57 16.08
CA CYS A 96 13.30 -3.97 16.04
C CYS A 96 14.07 -3.18 14.97
N THR A 97 15.31 -2.85 15.30
CA THR A 97 16.27 -2.27 14.35
C THR A 97 16.77 -3.34 13.36
N GLY A 98 17.38 -2.90 12.26
CA GLY A 98 17.80 -3.81 11.17
C GLY A 98 16.61 -4.35 10.38
N SER A 99 16.76 -5.52 9.75
CA SER A 99 15.77 -6.08 8.80
C SER A 99 14.51 -6.67 9.44
N GLY A 100 14.49 -6.85 10.76
CA GLY A 100 13.43 -7.56 11.48
C GLY A 100 12.21 -6.72 11.88
N GLY A 101 12.28 -5.38 11.77
CA GLY A 101 11.21 -4.47 12.20
C GLY A 101 10.05 -4.40 11.21
N ILE A 102 8.82 -4.67 11.68
CA ILE A 102 7.58 -4.58 10.89
C ILE A 102 7.33 -3.16 10.39
N VAL A 103 7.48 -2.16 11.25
CA VAL A 103 7.17 -0.77 10.88
C VAL A 103 8.15 -0.26 9.82
N VAL A 104 9.45 -0.36 10.08
CA VAL A 104 10.47 0.22 9.20
C VAL A 104 10.61 -0.55 7.88
N ASN A 105 10.66 -1.89 7.93
CA ASN A 105 10.94 -2.70 6.73
C ASN A 105 9.68 -3.27 6.07
N GLY A 106 8.57 -3.31 6.78
CA GLY A 106 7.27 -3.68 6.23
C GLY A 106 6.54 -2.43 5.77
N GLU A 107 5.91 -1.72 6.69
CA GLU A 107 5.00 -0.59 6.41
C GLU A 107 5.71 0.55 5.65
N TYR A 108 6.77 1.12 6.21
CA TYR A 108 7.54 2.17 5.54
C TYR A 108 8.33 1.64 4.34
N GLY A 109 8.72 0.37 4.40
CA GLY A 109 9.37 -0.35 3.31
C GLY A 109 8.55 -0.37 2.02
N LEU A 110 7.21 -0.36 2.11
CA LEU A 110 6.33 -0.29 0.95
C LEU A 110 6.64 0.94 0.08
N SER A 111 6.57 2.14 0.67
CA SER A 111 6.80 3.37 -0.08
C SER A 111 8.24 3.53 -0.49
N THR A 112 9.20 3.13 0.35
CA THR A 112 10.63 3.19 0.01
C THR A 112 10.94 2.34 -1.21
N ALA A 113 10.45 1.10 -1.27
CA ALA A 113 10.66 0.21 -2.40
C ALA A 113 10.00 0.73 -3.68
N LEU A 114 8.75 1.22 -3.59
CA LEU A 114 8.03 1.76 -4.75
C LEU A 114 8.72 3.02 -5.32
N LEU A 115 9.11 3.96 -4.47
CA LEU A 115 9.81 5.18 -4.91
C LEU A 115 11.17 4.86 -5.51
N ALA A 116 11.92 3.93 -4.93
CA ALA A 116 13.21 3.49 -5.49
C ALA A 116 13.06 2.86 -6.88
N ALA A 117 11.90 2.27 -7.19
CA ALA A 117 11.56 1.71 -8.49
C ALA A 117 10.90 2.73 -9.44
N ASN A 118 10.81 4.02 -9.08
CA ASN A 118 10.04 5.04 -9.80
C ASN A 118 8.55 4.66 -10.00
N ALA A 119 8.00 3.84 -9.11
CA ALA A 119 6.59 3.43 -9.14
C ALA A 119 5.76 4.38 -8.26
N ASN A 120 4.95 5.24 -8.88
CA ASN A 120 4.14 6.19 -8.14
C ASN A 120 2.99 5.50 -7.42
N PHE A 121 2.54 6.12 -6.34
CA PHE A 121 1.39 5.67 -5.58
C PHE A 121 0.45 6.83 -5.27
N ALA A 122 -0.82 6.50 -5.04
CA ALA A 122 -1.86 7.44 -4.66
C ALA A 122 -2.51 7.03 -3.34
N THR A 123 -3.37 7.90 -2.83
CA THR A 123 -4.18 7.66 -1.65
C THR A 123 -5.64 8.06 -1.90
N LEU A 124 -6.57 7.42 -1.19
CA LEU A 124 -7.98 7.82 -1.18
C LEU A 124 -8.21 9.10 -0.36
N MET A 125 -7.39 9.32 0.68
CA MET A 125 -7.39 10.50 1.55
C MET A 125 -5.99 11.09 1.67
#